data_AF-A0A1I5DX64-F1
#
_entry.id   AF-A0A1I5DX64-F1
#
_cell.length_a   1.000
_cell.length_b   1.000
_cell.length_c   1.000
_cell.angle_alpha   90.00
_cell.angle_beta   90.00
_cell.angle_gamma   90.00
#
_symmetry.space_group_name_H-M   'P 1'
#
loop_
_entity.id
_entity.type
_entity.pdbx_description
1 polymer ?
#
loop_
_entity_poly.entity_id
_entity_poly.type
_entity_poly.pdbx_seq_one_letter_code
_entity_poly.pdbx_strand_id
1 'polypeptide(L)'
;MKKIVILLLSFSIILCGCSTLTLPHYSPNQQTHSAPNTNPDTLTNETDYYPSLDEVEAARDKYLKDLSPETINVLGTWIAAQNLSMEVTFINDKFAQFNDPDSLMWNIYEDTGDKVLIGYAYDESEKEKNHPEMDGSEYAKLYGEPVVTQNHLDADSYIKILKDYQSIIYDDDFSKIFSQLIHYYSLLKETHDVEYLLKIYYTYHDMDYYLFRYAPDTFKDENIIDKSTIYKYYGTLGK
;
A
#
# COMPACT_ATOMS: atom_id res chain seq x y z
N MET A 1 -7.01 28.86 -20.56
CA MET A 1 -6.03 28.04 -19.84
C MET A 1 -6.37 26.59 -20.18
N LYS A 2 -5.41 25.77 -20.61
CA LYS A 2 -5.67 24.36 -20.89
C LYS A 2 -5.97 23.65 -19.58
N LYS A 3 -7.16 23.06 -19.44
CA LYS A 3 -7.50 22.21 -18.29
C LYS A 3 -7.14 20.79 -18.69
N ILE A 4 -5.90 20.41 -18.42
CA ILE A 4 -5.46 19.03 -18.62
C ILE A 4 -6.04 18.22 -17.45
N VAL A 5 -6.99 17.35 -17.75
CA VAL A 5 -7.44 16.34 -16.80
C VAL A 5 -6.45 15.19 -16.91
N ILE A 6 -5.65 15.06 -15.86
CA ILE A 6 -4.69 13.99 -15.71
C ILE A 6 -5.31 13.00 -14.72
N LEU A 7 -5.78 11.86 -15.22
CA LEU A 7 -6.05 10.69 -14.40
C LEU A 7 -4.72 9.95 -14.22
N LEU A 8 -3.86 10.47 -13.35
CA LEU A 8 -2.61 9.83 -12.92
C LEU A 8 -2.38 10.08 -11.47
N LEU A 9 -1.71 9.15 -10.79
CA LEU A 9 -0.60 9.51 -9.93
C LEU A 9 0.49 8.43 -9.87
N SER A 10 1.71 8.94 -9.84
CA SER A 10 3.00 8.26 -9.75
C SER A 10 3.09 7.32 -8.55
N PHE A 11 3.26 6.03 -8.80
CA PHE A 11 3.75 5.07 -7.80
C PHE A 11 5.27 5.20 -7.71
N SER A 12 5.77 5.71 -6.58
CA SER A 12 7.17 5.49 -6.22
C SER A 12 7.29 4.05 -5.70
N ILE A 13 7.39 3.08 -6.61
CA ILE A 13 7.78 1.71 -6.24
C ILE A 13 9.25 1.79 -5.80
N ILE A 14 9.48 1.95 -4.49
CA ILE A 14 10.83 1.85 -3.94
C ILE A 14 11.21 0.37 -3.97
N LEU A 15 11.89 -0.04 -5.04
CA LEU A 15 12.66 -1.27 -5.10
C LEU A 15 13.76 -1.20 -4.04
N CYS A 16 13.55 -1.79 -2.86
CA CYS A 16 14.65 -2.18 -1.99
C CYS A 16 15.26 -3.50 -2.48
N GLY A 17 15.85 -3.45 -3.68
CA GLY A 17 16.92 -4.37 -4.05
C GLY A 17 18.22 -3.82 -3.48
N CYS A 18 18.93 -4.60 -2.66
CA CYS A 18 20.14 -4.20 -1.95
C CYS A 18 21.12 -3.39 -2.82
N SER A 19 21.23 -2.10 -2.55
CA SER A 19 22.40 -1.24 -2.79
C SER A 19 22.20 0.05 -2.01
N THR A 20 23.19 0.44 -1.24
CA THR A 20 23.27 1.65 -0.40
C THR A 20 22.54 2.86 -0.98
N LEU A 21 21.42 3.27 -0.36
CA LEU A 21 20.71 4.50 -0.70
C LEU A 21 20.86 5.53 0.42
N THR A 22 21.70 6.52 0.18
CA THR A 22 21.61 7.83 0.82
C THR A 22 20.27 8.46 0.46
N LEU A 23 19.45 8.73 1.47
CA LEU A 23 18.15 9.40 1.33
C LEU A 23 18.33 10.79 0.70
N PRO A 24 17.61 11.15 -0.37
CA PRO A 24 17.52 12.54 -0.80
C PRO A 24 16.66 13.31 0.20
N HIS A 25 17.15 14.49 0.58
CA HIS A 25 16.48 15.40 1.51
C HIS A 25 15.15 15.88 0.91
N TYR A 26 14.04 15.41 1.47
CA TYR A 26 12.70 15.93 1.17
C TYR A 26 12.46 17.21 1.97
N SER A 27 12.06 18.28 1.29
CA SER A 27 11.50 19.49 1.92
C SER A 27 9.97 19.42 1.79
N PRO A 28 9.22 19.33 2.90
CA PRO A 28 7.76 19.34 2.83
C PRO A 28 7.28 20.75 2.49
N ASN A 29 6.57 20.87 1.37
CA ASN A 29 5.76 22.05 1.10
C ASN A 29 4.47 21.92 1.92
N GLN A 30 4.20 22.89 2.78
CA GLN A 30 3.09 22.87 3.73
C GLN A 30 1.74 23.04 3.01
N GLN A 31 1.03 21.93 2.81
CA GLN A 31 -0.43 21.94 2.68
C GLN A 31 -0.99 20.92 3.65
N THR A 32 -1.70 21.42 4.66
CA THR A 32 -2.50 20.63 5.58
C THR A 32 -3.67 20.02 4.82
N HIS A 33 -3.56 18.75 4.45
CA HIS A 33 -4.69 17.96 3.95
C HIS A 33 -5.19 17.09 5.09
N SER A 34 -6.43 17.31 5.50
CA SER A 34 -7.13 16.46 6.45
C SER A 34 -7.39 15.09 5.81
N ALA A 35 -7.21 14.02 6.58
CA ALA A 35 -7.49 12.66 6.15
C ALA A 35 -8.92 12.56 5.54
N PRO A 36 -9.11 11.79 4.45
CA PRO A 36 -10.40 11.65 3.80
C PRO A 36 -11.43 11.01 4.75
N ASN A 37 -12.64 11.56 4.74
CA ASN A 37 -13.80 10.99 5.40
C ASN A 37 -14.35 9.83 4.54
N THR A 38 -13.66 8.69 4.54
CA THR A 38 -14.27 7.42 4.15
C THR A 38 -14.99 6.85 5.36
N ASN A 39 -16.28 6.60 5.21
CA ASN A 39 -17.19 6.15 6.25
C ASN A 39 -16.58 4.96 7.04
N PRO A 40 -16.14 5.14 8.30
CA PRO A 40 -15.52 4.08 9.11
C PRO A 40 -16.52 3.11 9.73
N ASP A 41 -17.81 3.23 9.40
CA ASP A 41 -18.94 2.65 10.15
C ASP A 41 -19.08 1.11 10.09
N THR A 42 -18.04 0.38 9.69
CA THR A 42 -17.93 -1.07 9.91
C THR A 42 -16.73 -1.51 10.75
N LEU A 43 -15.92 -0.59 11.28
CA LEU A 43 -14.98 -0.86 12.37
C LEU A 43 -15.39 -0.02 13.57
N THR A 44 -16.30 -0.61 14.35
CA THR A 44 -16.84 -0.07 15.60
C THR A 44 -15.75 0.48 16.51
N ASN A 45 -16.05 1.60 17.19
CA ASN A 45 -15.33 2.12 18.36
C ASN A 45 -15.07 1.00 19.39
N GLU A 46 -13.98 0.27 19.22
CA GLU A 46 -13.38 -0.58 20.24
C GLU A 46 -12.13 0.15 20.73
N THR A 47 -11.95 0.20 22.05
CA THR A 47 -10.79 0.72 22.79
C THR A 47 -9.52 0.91 21.94
N ASP A 48 -8.84 2.06 22.07
CA ASP A 48 -7.50 2.38 21.49
C ASP A 48 -6.40 1.42 21.99
N TYR A 49 -6.60 0.12 21.78
CA TYR A 49 -5.65 -0.92 22.11
C TYR A 49 -4.56 -0.88 21.04
N TYR A 50 -3.34 -0.65 21.48
CA TYR A 50 -2.15 -0.92 20.71
C TYR A 50 -1.24 -1.80 21.58
N PRO A 51 -0.55 -2.79 20.98
CA PRO A 51 0.35 -3.66 21.69
C PRO A 51 1.40 -2.85 22.48
N SER A 52 1.55 -3.17 23.76
CA SER A 52 2.66 -2.70 24.59
C SER A 52 3.98 -3.33 24.14
N LEU A 53 5.11 -2.75 24.57
CA LEU A 53 6.43 -3.32 24.26
C LEU A 53 6.55 -4.77 24.76
N ASP A 54 6.04 -5.08 25.95
CA ASP A 54 6.06 -6.43 26.52
C ASP A 54 5.26 -7.43 25.66
N GLU A 55 4.09 -7.03 25.14
CA GLU A 55 3.29 -7.86 24.22
C GLU A 55 4.02 -8.07 22.88
N VAL A 56 4.70 -7.04 22.36
CA VAL A 56 5.49 -7.12 21.14
C VAL A 56 6.73 -8.00 21.33
N GLU A 57 7.42 -7.90 22.46
CA GLU A 57 8.55 -8.77 22.79
C GLU A 57 8.11 -10.23 22.93
N ALA A 58 6.97 -10.49 23.57
CA ALA A 58 6.38 -11.83 23.62
C ALA A 58 6.01 -12.37 22.24
N ALA A 59 5.47 -11.51 21.35
CA ALA A 59 5.18 -11.88 19.96
C ALA A 59 6.47 -12.19 19.18
N ARG A 60 7.55 -11.42 19.37
CA ARG A 60 8.86 -11.69 18.75
C ARG A 60 9.46 -13.00 19.25
N ASP A 61 9.41 -13.25 20.55
CA ASP A 61 9.87 -14.50 21.17
C ASP A 61 9.08 -15.71 20.68
N LYS A 62 7.83 -15.52 20.27
CA LYS A 62 7.03 -16.57 19.65
C LYS A 62 7.34 -16.72 18.16
N TYR A 63 7.17 -15.67 17.38
CA TYR A 63 7.17 -15.70 15.91
C TYR A 63 8.56 -15.75 15.29
N LEU A 64 9.55 -15.14 15.93
CA LEU A 64 10.87 -14.89 15.34
C LEU A 64 12.00 -15.70 15.98
N LYS A 65 11.79 -16.36 17.13
CA LYS A 65 12.86 -17.02 17.92
C LYS A 65 13.72 -18.02 17.15
N ASP A 66 13.12 -18.73 16.19
CA ASP A 66 13.78 -19.81 15.44
C ASP A 66 14.31 -19.32 14.08
N LEU A 67 14.11 -18.04 13.76
CA LEU A 67 14.61 -17.40 12.56
C LEU A 67 16.02 -16.85 12.79
N SER A 68 16.87 -16.94 11.75
CA SER A 68 18.19 -16.31 11.82
C SER A 68 18.08 -14.78 11.85
N PRO A 69 19.03 -14.05 12.47
CA PRO A 69 19.04 -12.59 12.42
C PRO A 69 19.00 -12.03 11.00
N GLU A 70 19.65 -12.70 10.05
CA GLU A 70 19.63 -12.30 8.63
C GLU A 70 18.23 -12.47 8.03
N THR A 71 17.56 -13.59 8.33
CA THR A 71 16.18 -13.84 7.92
C THR A 71 15.24 -12.76 8.47
N ILE A 72 15.35 -12.45 9.77
CA ILE A 72 14.56 -11.40 10.42
C ILE A 72 14.79 -10.04 9.73
N ASN A 73 16.04 -9.71 9.43
CA ASN A 73 16.39 -8.46 8.75
C ASN A 73 15.81 -8.38 7.33
N VAL A 74 15.92 -9.45 6.54
CA VAL A 74 15.38 -9.51 5.18
C VAL A 74 13.85 -9.38 5.19
N LEU A 75 13.15 -10.13 6.06
CA LEU A 75 11.69 -10.04 6.19
C LEU A 75 11.27 -8.64 6.65
N GLY A 76 11.90 -8.11 7.70
CA GLY A 76 11.57 -6.80 8.24
C GLY A 76 11.79 -5.68 7.23
N THR A 77 12.87 -5.73 6.45
CA THR A 77 13.14 -4.77 5.37
C THR A 77 12.09 -4.84 4.27
N TRP A 78 11.71 -6.06 3.85
CA TRP A 78 10.67 -6.25 2.85
C TRP A 78 9.32 -5.71 3.31
N ILE A 79 8.90 -6.06 4.53
CA ILE A 79 7.63 -5.62 5.14
C ILE A 79 7.60 -4.10 5.29
N ALA A 80 8.68 -3.49 5.78
CA ALA A 80 8.77 -2.03 5.89
C ALA A 80 8.66 -1.34 4.53
N ALA A 81 9.23 -1.91 3.47
CA ALA A 81 9.10 -1.37 2.11
C ALA A 81 7.66 -1.46 1.59
N GLN A 82 6.96 -2.59 1.84
CA GLN A 82 5.56 -2.75 1.45
C GLN A 82 4.64 -1.79 2.22
N ASN A 83 4.80 -1.71 3.54
CA ASN A 83 4.03 -0.77 4.36
C ASN A 83 4.20 0.66 3.85
N LEU A 84 5.44 1.13 3.67
CA LEU A 84 5.70 2.49 3.20
C LEU A 84 5.07 2.76 1.83
N SER A 85 5.20 1.83 0.88
CA SER A 85 4.63 1.98 -0.45
C SER A 85 3.11 2.12 -0.43
N MET A 86 2.42 1.34 0.41
CA MET A 86 0.97 1.37 0.52
C MET A 86 0.49 2.55 1.37
N GLU A 87 1.21 2.90 2.43
CA GLU A 87 0.89 4.03 3.30
C GLU A 87 0.94 5.36 2.55
N VAL A 88 1.94 5.56 1.68
CA VAL A 88 1.99 6.76 0.81
C VAL A 88 0.76 6.82 -0.09
N THR A 89 0.31 5.69 -0.64
CA THR A 89 -0.90 5.62 -1.48
C THR A 89 -2.16 5.90 -0.64
N PHE A 90 -2.22 5.40 0.60
CA PHE A 90 -3.33 5.58 1.53
C PHE A 90 -3.48 7.04 1.98
N ILE A 91 -2.39 7.64 2.49
CA ILE A 91 -2.39 9.02 3.01
C ILE A 91 -2.75 10.03 1.90
N ASN A 92 -2.37 9.77 0.66
CA ASN A 92 -2.66 10.65 -0.47
C ASN A 92 -4.04 10.42 -1.11
N ASP A 93 -4.95 9.71 -0.42
CA ASP A 93 -6.31 9.39 -0.87
C ASP A 93 -6.35 8.72 -2.25
N LYS A 94 -5.32 7.91 -2.55
CA LYS A 94 -5.24 7.18 -3.82
C LYS A 94 -5.94 5.84 -3.78
N PHE A 95 -6.26 5.34 -2.59
CA PHE A 95 -7.12 4.15 -2.43
C PHE A 95 -8.51 4.37 -3.02
N ALA A 96 -9.03 5.60 -3.01
CA ALA A 96 -10.33 5.91 -3.61
C ALA A 96 -10.41 5.57 -5.11
N GLN A 97 -9.26 5.51 -5.81
CA GLN A 97 -9.21 5.14 -7.23
C GLN A 97 -9.45 3.64 -7.48
N PHE A 98 -9.33 2.82 -6.43
CA PHE A 98 -9.63 1.40 -6.45
C PHE A 98 -11.08 1.09 -6.04
N ASN A 99 -11.88 2.10 -5.65
CA ASN A 99 -13.31 1.90 -5.39
C ASN A 99 -14.10 1.51 -6.64
N ASP A 100 -13.59 1.88 -7.82
CA ASP A 100 -14.15 1.46 -9.10
C ASP A 100 -13.47 0.15 -9.54
N PRO A 101 -14.19 -0.99 -9.60
CA PRO A 101 -13.62 -2.27 -10.03
C PRO A 101 -13.20 -2.27 -11.51
N ASP A 102 -13.71 -1.34 -12.33
CA ASP A 102 -13.35 -1.18 -13.74
C ASP A 102 -12.20 -0.16 -13.95
N SER A 103 -11.64 0.37 -12.85
CA SER A 103 -10.52 1.32 -12.89
C SER A 103 -9.28 0.70 -13.52
N LEU A 104 -8.63 1.43 -14.43
CA LEU A 104 -7.33 1.04 -15.00
C LEU A 104 -6.21 0.98 -13.95
N MET A 105 -6.43 1.48 -12.73
CA MET A 105 -5.49 1.34 -11.63
C MET A 105 -5.30 -0.11 -11.22
N TRP A 106 -6.28 -0.98 -11.43
CA TRP A 106 -6.15 -2.42 -11.14
C TRP A 106 -5.05 -3.10 -11.96
N ASN A 107 -4.65 -2.53 -13.10
CA ASN A 107 -3.54 -3.03 -13.91
C ASN A 107 -2.22 -3.17 -13.13
N ILE A 108 -2.02 -2.42 -12.04
CA ILE A 108 -0.83 -2.59 -11.18
C ILE A 108 -0.79 -3.95 -10.45
N TYR A 109 -1.94 -4.61 -10.28
CA TYR A 109 -2.03 -5.93 -9.68
C TYR A 109 -2.25 -7.03 -10.72
N GLU A 110 -2.57 -6.68 -11.97
CA GLU A 110 -2.84 -7.62 -13.06
C GLU A 110 -1.64 -7.83 -13.99
N ASP A 111 -0.80 -6.81 -14.21
CA ASP A 111 0.26 -6.84 -15.24
C ASP A 111 1.59 -6.26 -14.75
N THR A 112 2.68 -6.64 -15.41
CA THR A 112 4.04 -6.14 -15.15
C THR A 112 4.68 -5.57 -16.42
N GLY A 113 5.62 -4.64 -16.26
CA GLY A 113 6.42 -4.10 -17.36
C GLY A 113 6.76 -2.63 -17.21
N ASP A 114 7.57 -2.13 -18.14
CA ASP A 114 8.03 -0.73 -18.16
C ASP A 114 6.93 0.27 -18.53
N LYS A 115 5.81 -0.22 -19.09
CA LYS A 115 4.69 0.60 -19.55
C LYS A 115 3.35 -0.12 -19.32
N VAL A 116 2.95 -0.23 -18.06
CA VAL A 116 1.59 -0.64 -17.67
C VAL A 116 0.67 0.58 -17.79
N LEU A 117 -0.37 0.48 -18.61
CA LEU A 117 -1.39 1.52 -18.76
C LEU A 117 -2.16 1.70 -17.45
N ILE A 118 -2.35 2.93 -16.99
CA ILE A 118 -3.08 3.23 -15.75
C ILE A 118 -4.13 4.34 -15.94
N GLY A 119 -4.21 4.93 -17.12
CA GLY A 119 -5.17 5.99 -17.39
C GLY A 119 -4.99 6.60 -18.78
N TYR A 120 -5.80 7.61 -19.05
CA TYR A 120 -5.70 8.46 -20.23
C TYR A 120 -5.77 9.92 -19.80
N ALA A 121 -4.96 10.77 -20.42
CA ALA A 121 -4.96 12.21 -20.20
C ALA A 121 -5.55 12.93 -21.41
N TYR A 122 -6.41 13.92 -21.17
CA TYR A 122 -6.98 14.72 -22.26
C TYR A 122 -7.24 16.18 -21.83
N ASP A 123 -7.37 17.08 -22.80
CA ASP A 123 -7.76 18.47 -22.57
C ASP A 123 -9.29 18.57 -22.53
N GLU A 124 -9.83 18.88 -21.35
CA GLU A 124 -11.28 18.99 -21.14
C GLU A 124 -11.90 20.09 -22.01
N SER A 125 -11.19 21.20 -22.22
CA SER A 125 -11.69 22.30 -23.06
C SER A 125 -11.74 21.91 -24.53
N GLU A 126 -10.86 21.02 -24.98
CA GLU A 126 -10.90 20.47 -26.33
C GLU A 126 -12.08 19.51 -26.50
N LYS A 127 -12.30 18.63 -25.51
CA LYS A 127 -13.47 17.76 -25.45
C LYS A 127 -14.77 18.56 -25.48
N GLU A 128 -14.93 19.57 -24.62
CA GLU A 128 -16.12 20.42 -24.56
C GLU A 128 -16.39 21.15 -25.87
N LYS A 129 -15.33 21.56 -26.58
CA LYS A 129 -15.46 22.29 -27.85
C LYS A 129 -15.85 21.38 -29.02
N ASN A 130 -15.20 20.22 -29.13
CA ASN A 130 -15.27 19.37 -30.32
C ASN A 130 -16.26 18.21 -30.15
N HIS A 131 -16.43 17.73 -28.92
CA HIS A 131 -17.28 16.58 -28.55
C HIS A 131 -18.09 16.87 -27.26
N PRO A 132 -18.87 17.97 -27.20
CA PRO A 132 -19.53 18.42 -25.97
C PRO A 132 -20.43 17.34 -25.32
N GLU A 133 -21.15 16.59 -26.15
CA GLU A 133 -22.13 15.57 -25.73
C GLU A 133 -21.52 14.21 -25.38
N MET A 134 -20.22 13.98 -25.68
CA MET A 134 -19.57 12.70 -25.40
C MET A 134 -19.26 12.57 -23.90
N ASP A 135 -19.30 11.37 -23.33
CA ASP A 135 -18.83 11.17 -21.96
C ASP A 135 -17.30 11.38 -21.84
N GLY A 136 -16.84 11.85 -20.69
CA GLY A 136 -15.41 12.12 -20.46
C GLY A 136 -14.56 10.85 -20.54
N SER A 137 -15.04 9.74 -19.98
CA SER A 137 -14.33 8.45 -20.01
C SER A 137 -14.34 7.84 -21.42
N GLU A 138 -15.44 7.99 -22.16
CA GLU A 138 -15.52 7.62 -23.58
C GLU A 138 -14.53 8.44 -24.41
N TYR A 139 -14.50 9.76 -24.23
CA TYR A 139 -13.57 10.65 -24.93
C TYR A 139 -12.11 10.30 -24.62
N ALA A 140 -11.78 10.07 -23.34
CA ALA A 140 -10.44 9.72 -22.90
C ALA A 140 -9.93 8.43 -23.57
N LYS A 141 -10.79 7.41 -23.70
CA LYS A 141 -10.43 6.15 -24.37
C LYS A 141 -10.21 6.30 -25.88
N LEU A 142 -10.94 7.20 -26.54
CA LEU A 142 -10.86 7.39 -28.00
C LEU A 142 -9.79 8.39 -28.44
N TYR A 143 -9.59 9.47 -27.67
CA TYR A 143 -8.78 10.63 -28.06
C TYR A 143 -7.74 11.02 -27.01
N GLY A 144 -7.77 10.43 -25.82
CA GLY A 144 -6.81 10.72 -24.77
C GLY A 144 -5.44 10.12 -25.05
N GLU A 145 -4.41 10.78 -24.54
CA GLU A 145 -3.04 10.25 -24.54
C GLU A 145 -2.92 9.17 -23.47
N PRO A 146 -2.39 7.97 -23.81
CA PRO A 146 -2.24 6.90 -22.86
C PRO A 146 -1.27 7.32 -21.77
N VAL A 147 -1.60 6.98 -20.54
CA VAL A 147 -0.68 7.17 -19.45
C VAL A 147 -0.31 5.88 -18.76
N VAL A 148 0.99 5.70 -18.63
CA VAL A 148 1.62 4.46 -18.23
C VAL A 148 2.52 4.68 -17.02
N THR A 149 2.71 3.61 -16.25
CA THR A 149 3.73 3.52 -15.20
C THR A 149 4.59 2.28 -15.42
N GLN A 150 5.75 2.26 -14.78
CA GLN A 150 6.50 1.03 -14.60
C GLN A 150 5.88 0.23 -13.44
N ASN A 151 5.68 -1.07 -13.65
CA ASN A 151 5.29 -1.99 -12.60
C ASN A 151 6.18 -3.24 -12.63
N HIS A 152 6.70 -3.63 -11.48
CA HIS A 152 7.62 -4.75 -11.37
C HIS A 152 6.99 -6.00 -10.78
N LEU A 153 5.86 -5.86 -10.07
CA LEU A 153 5.22 -6.95 -9.35
C LEU A 153 3.71 -6.84 -9.52
N ASP A 154 3.12 -7.86 -10.12
CA ASP A 154 1.68 -8.12 -10.11
C ASP A 154 1.30 -8.95 -8.87
N ALA A 155 0.01 -9.23 -8.68
CA ALA A 155 -0.47 -10.02 -7.55
C ALA A 155 0.13 -11.44 -7.51
N ASP A 156 0.37 -12.08 -8.67
CA ASP A 156 0.98 -13.42 -8.72
C ASP A 156 2.44 -13.38 -8.25
N SER A 157 3.17 -12.32 -8.60
CA SER A 157 4.54 -12.07 -8.14
C SER A 157 4.58 -11.88 -6.63
N TYR A 158 3.65 -11.10 -6.06
CA TYR A 158 3.51 -10.94 -4.62
C TYR A 158 3.18 -12.27 -3.93
N ILE A 159 2.22 -13.04 -4.46
CA ILE A 159 1.87 -14.36 -3.93
C ILE A 159 3.08 -15.29 -3.91
N LYS A 160 3.90 -15.28 -4.98
CA LYS A 160 5.11 -16.10 -5.04
C LYS A 160 6.11 -15.69 -3.95
N ILE A 161 6.39 -14.40 -3.81
CA ILE A 161 7.32 -13.89 -2.78
C ILE A 161 6.82 -14.24 -1.38
N LEU A 162 5.52 -14.09 -1.12
CA LEU A 162 4.92 -14.43 0.17
C LEU A 162 5.02 -15.93 0.47
N LYS A 163 4.85 -16.80 -0.53
CA LYS A 163 5.07 -18.25 -0.37
C LYS A 163 6.54 -18.58 -0.06
N ASP A 164 7.46 -17.88 -0.72
CA ASP A 164 8.90 -18.05 -0.47
C ASP A 164 9.24 -17.68 0.99
N TYR A 165 8.71 -16.55 1.51
CA TYR A 165 8.86 -16.19 2.93
C TYR A 165 8.13 -17.11 3.89
N GLN A 166 6.92 -17.55 3.54
CA GLN A 166 6.16 -18.49 4.35
C GLN A 166 6.91 -19.81 4.55
N SER A 167 7.64 -20.29 3.52
CA SER A 167 8.35 -21.57 3.55
C SER A 167 9.47 -21.64 4.60
N ILE A 168 9.94 -20.50 5.09
CA ILE A 168 11.00 -20.40 6.09
C ILE A 168 10.49 -20.03 7.48
N ILE A 169 9.17 -19.89 7.65
CA ILE A 169 8.52 -19.60 8.93
C ILE A 169 8.08 -20.91 9.58
N TYR A 170 8.55 -21.15 10.80
CA TYR A 170 8.25 -22.38 11.56
C TYR A 170 7.03 -22.26 12.47
N ASP A 171 6.69 -21.05 12.93
CA ASP A 171 5.53 -20.84 13.80
C ASP A 171 4.23 -20.86 12.97
N ASP A 172 3.29 -21.72 13.36
CA ASP A 172 2.03 -21.92 12.64
C ASP A 172 1.16 -20.66 12.62
N ASP A 173 1.16 -19.88 13.69
CA ASP A 173 0.34 -18.66 13.75
C ASP A 173 0.96 -17.54 12.91
N PHE A 174 2.28 -17.39 12.92
CA PHE A 174 2.96 -16.46 12.02
C PHE A 174 2.80 -16.87 10.56
N SER A 175 2.89 -18.17 10.25
CA SER A 175 2.65 -18.70 8.90
C SER A 175 1.22 -18.45 8.40
N LYS A 176 0.22 -18.41 9.29
CA LYS A 176 -1.17 -18.04 8.93
C LYS A 176 -1.29 -16.60 8.48
N ILE A 177 -0.53 -15.65 9.04
CA ILE A 177 -0.53 -14.25 8.59
C ILE A 177 -0.10 -14.17 7.12
N PHE A 178 0.94 -14.92 6.72
CA PHE A 178 1.35 -15.02 5.32
C PHE A 178 0.29 -15.72 4.45
N SER A 179 -0.38 -16.75 4.98
CA SER A 179 -1.51 -17.40 4.29
C SER A 179 -2.63 -16.42 4.00
N GLN A 180 -2.94 -15.53 4.95
CA GLN A 180 -3.95 -14.48 4.80
C GLN A 180 -3.52 -13.47 3.73
N LEU A 181 -2.28 -12.98 3.75
CA LEU A 181 -1.77 -12.09 2.70
C LEU A 181 -1.88 -12.72 1.31
N ILE A 182 -1.45 -13.98 1.16
CA ILE A 182 -1.56 -14.73 -0.10
C ILE A 182 -3.03 -14.81 -0.55
N HIS A 183 -3.94 -15.10 0.37
CA HIS A 183 -5.36 -15.17 0.09
C HIS A 183 -5.92 -13.81 -0.34
N TYR A 184 -5.55 -12.73 0.34
CA TYR A 184 -5.97 -11.38 -0.01
C TYR A 184 -5.47 -10.95 -1.38
N TYR A 185 -4.21 -11.23 -1.73
CA TYR A 185 -3.71 -10.94 -3.09
C TYR A 185 -4.44 -11.74 -4.17
N SER A 186 -4.84 -12.98 -3.86
CA SER A 186 -5.63 -13.81 -4.79
C SER A 186 -7.01 -13.19 -5.01
N LEU A 187 -7.70 -12.81 -3.92
CA LEU A 187 -9.02 -12.17 -3.99
C LEU A 187 -8.95 -10.79 -4.63
N LEU A 188 -7.92 -10.00 -4.32
CA LEU A 188 -7.67 -8.69 -4.91
C LEU A 188 -7.68 -8.75 -6.44
N LYS A 189 -6.95 -9.73 -7.00
CA LYS A 189 -6.87 -9.97 -8.44
C LYS A 189 -8.18 -10.50 -9.03
N GLU A 190 -8.93 -11.31 -8.30
CA GLU A 190 -10.18 -11.90 -8.79
C GLU A 190 -11.36 -10.95 -8.75
N THR A 191 -11.40 -10.04 -7.77
CA THR A 191 -12.60 -9.25 -7.46
C THR A 191 -12.47 -7.76 -7.68
N HIS A 192 -11.24 -7.24 -7.79
CA HIS A 192 -10.99 -5.79 -7.84
C HIS A 192 -11.71 -5.06 -6.70
N ASP A 193 -11.63 -5.64 -5.50
CA ASP A 193 -12.24 -5.08 -4.29
C ASP A 193 -11.16 -4.41 -3.43
N VAL A 194 -11.30 -3.10 -3.27
CA VAL A 194 -10.43 -2.26 -2.44
C VAL A 194 -10.36 -2.73 -0.98
N GLU A 195 -11.38 -3.46 -0.48
CA GLU A 195 -11.33 -4.03 0.86
C GLU A 195 -10.15 -4.99 1.04
N TYR A 196 -9.80 -5.78 0.02
CA TYR A 196 -8.64 -6.66 0.10
C TYR A 196 -7.33 -5.88 0.06
N LEU A 197 -7.30 -4.76 -0.67
CA LEU A 197 -6.15 -3.86 -0.69
C LEU A 197 -5.90 -3.26 0.71
N LEU A 198 -6.97 -2.84 1.39
CA LEU A 198 -6.90 -2.34 2.77
C LEU A 198 -6.44 -3.42 3.74
N LYS A 199 -6.97 -4.65 3.64
CA LYS A 199 -6.53 -5.78 4.48
C LYS A 199 -5.04 -6.08 4.30
N ILE A 200 -4.53 -6.01 3.07
CA ILE A 200 -3.09 -6.17 2.78
C ILE A 200 -2.29 -5.04 3.44
N TYR A 201 -2.70 -3.78 3.26
CA TYR A 201 -2.04 -2.62 3.86
C TYR A 201 -1.99 -2.75 5.39
N TYR A 202 -3.13 -3.00 6.04
CA TYR A 202 -3.22 -3.12 7.50
C TYR A 202 -2.34 -4.24 8.05
N THR A 203 -2.23 -5.36 7.31
CA THR A 203 -1.37 -6.46 7.71
C THR A 203 0.11 -6.08 7.63
N TYR A 204 0.56 -5.46 6.53
CA TYR A 204 1.95 -4.99 6.44
C TYR A 204 2.26 -3.90 7.47
N HIS A 205 1.30 -3.00 7.72
CA HIS A 205 1.39 -1.93 8.70
C HIS A 205 1.60 -2.48 10.11
N ASP A 206 0.73 -3.38 10.56
CA ASP A 206 0.87 -3.96 11.89
C ASP A 206 2.16 -4.78 12.02
N MET A 207 2.54 -5.58 11.00
CA MET A 207 3.81 -6.32 11.02
C MET A 207 5.00 -5.35 11.14
N ASP A 208 4.99 -4.26 10.38
CA ASP A 208 6.07 -3.28 10.40
C ASP A 208 6.16 -2.55 11.74
N TYR A 209 5.08 -1.90 12.14
CA TYR A 209 5.05 -0.99 13.27
C TYR A 209 4.79 -1.66 14.62
N TYR A 210 4.30 -2.89 14.66
CA TYR A 210 3.99 -3.58 15.91
C TYR A 210 4.66 -4.96 16.04
N LEU A 211 5.41 -5.43 15.03
CA LEU A 211 6.28 -6.62 15.18
C LEU A 211 7.76 -6.29 14.92
N PHE A 212 8.12 -5.71 13.77
CA PHE A 212 9.54 -5.55 13.40
C PHE A 212 10.19 -4.30 13.99
N ARG A 213 9.62 -3.11 13.82
CA ARG A 213 10.26 -1.84 14.22
C ARG A 213 9.70 -1.24 15.51
N TYR A 214 8.56 -1.68 16.02
CA TYR A 214 7.87 -1.09 17.17
C TYR A 214 7.82 0.45 17.13
N ALA A 215 6.84 0.97 16.40
CA ALA A 215 6.70 2.37 16.08
C ALA A 215 6.68 3.33 17.29
N PRO A 216 6.02 3.00 18.42
CA PRO A 216 6.03 3.86 19.60
C PRO A 216 7.42 4.20 20.12
N ASP A 217 8.43 3.34 19.92
CA ASP A 217 9.82 3.59 20.30
C ASP A 217 10.67 4.13 19.16
N THR A 218 10.51 3.58 17.95
CA THR A 218 11.36 3.91 16.81
C THR A 218 11.06 5.28 16.21
N PHE A 219 9.80 5.74 16.27
CA PHE A 219 9.35 7.01 15.66
C PHE A 219 8.98 8.06 16.71
N LYS A 220 9.70 8.09 17.83
CA LYS A 220 9.54 9.10 18.89
C LYS A 220 9.91 10.52 18.45
N ASP A 221 10.59 10.68 17.32
CA ASP A 221 11.06 11.97 16.83
C ASP A 221 9.91 12.99 16.73
N GLU A 222 10.14 14.16 17.30
CA GLU A 222 9.22 15.31 17.30
C GLU A 222 9.07 15.92 15.90
N ASN A 223 10.02 15.64 14.99
CA ASN A 223 10.02 16.14 13.61
C ASN A 223 9.14 15.31 12.65
N ILE A 224 8.56 14.21 13.12
CA ILE A 224 7.57 13.45 12.34
C ILE A 224 6.23 14.19 12.45
N ILE A 225 5.92 14.94 11.37
CA ILE A 225 4.79 15.88 11.31
C ILE A 225 3.44 15.15 11.32
N ASP A 226 3.35 14.00 10.65
CA ASP A 226 2.14 13.19 10.60
C ASP A 226 2.39 11.82 11.25
N LYS A 227 1.69 11.58 12.36
CA LYS A 227 1.73 10.32 13.13
C LYS A 227 0.40 9.57 13.06
N SER A 228 -0.53 10.05 12.23
CA SER A 228 -1.92 9.57 12.19
C SER A 228 -2.05 8.09 11.80
N THR A 229 -1.13 7.61 10.97
CA THR A 229 -1.01 6.21 10.57
C THR A 229 -0.09 5.43 11.50
N ILE A 230 1.06 6.01 11.88
CA ILE A 230 2.15 5.32 12.57
C ILE A 230 1.74 4.69 13.91
N TYR A 231 0.87 5.35 14.68
CA TYR A 231 0.43 4.86 15.99
C TYR A 231 -0.93 4.16 15.97
N LYS A 232 -1.46 3.85 14.79
CA LYS A 232 -2.72 3.13 14.65
C LYS A 232 -2.45 1.63 14.57
N TYR A 233 -3.02 0.86 15.48
CA TYR A 233 -3.02 -0.60 15.38
C TYR A 233 -4.31 -1.08 14.72
N TYR A 234 -4.20 -1.90 13.67
CA TYR A 234 -5.36 -2.40 12.92
C TYR A 234 -5.84 -3.78 13.37
N GLY A 235 -5.12 -4.45 14.27
CA GLY A 235 -5.57 -5.70 14.90
C GLY A 235 -5.32 -6.98 14.09
N THR A 236 -4.53 -6.90 13.02
CA THR A 236 -4.31 -8.02 12.09
C THR A 236 -3.38 -9.10 12.64
N LEU A 237 -2.57 -8.79 13.66
CA LEU A 237 -1.68 -9.75 14.32
C LEU A 237 -2.34 -10.47 15.51
N GLY A 238 -3.60 -10.13 15.82
CA GLY A 238 -4.32 -10.60 17.01
C GLY A 238 -4.12 -9.71 18.24
N LYS A 239 -4.51 -10.23 19.41
CA LYS A 239 -4.18 -9.69 20.73
C LYS A 239 -3.20 -10.63 21.40
#